data_AF-A0A7J3X5G4-F1
#
_entry.id   AF-A0A7J3X5G4-F1
#
_cell.length_a   1.000
_cell.length_b   1.000
_cell.length_c   1.000
_cell.angle_alpha   90.00
_cell.angle_beta   90.00
_cell.angle_gamma   90.00
#
_symmetry.space_group_name_H-M   'P 1'
#
loop_
_entity.id
_entity.type
_entity.pdbx_description
1 polymer ?
#
loop_
_entity_poly.entity_id
_entity_poly.type
_entity_poly.pdbx_seq_one_letter_code
_entity_poly.pdbx_strand_id
1 'polypeptide(L)' 'SKDAKKRIVYGITRVFEELGVPREAVTVVIHEEPKESWGIGGELASERFKDSRPP' A
#
# COMPACT_ATOMS: atom_id res chain seq x y z
N SER A 1 -3.54 6.44 -5.50
CA SER A 1 -4.86 7.07 -5.74
C SER A 1 -5.96 6.34 -4.98
N LYS A 2 -7.16 6.94 -4.82
CA LYS A 2 -8.31 6.27 -4.16
C LYS A 2 -8.67 4.95 -4.84
N ASP A 3 -8.60 4.88 -6.17
CA ASP A 3 -8.95 3.66 -6.92
C ASP A 3 -7.90 2.56 -6.78
N ALA A 4 -6.61 2.90 -6.67
CA ALA A 4 -5.57 1.92 -6.33
C ALA A 4 -5.82 1.30 -4.95
N LYS A 5 -6.13 2.12 -3.94
CA LYS A 5 -6.45 1.64 -2.59
C LYS A 5 -7.67 0.70 -2.58
N LYS A 6 -8.74 1.02 -3.33
CA LYS A 6 -9.90 0.13 -3.48
C LYS A 6 -9.51 -1.24 -4.06
N ARG A 7 -8.71 -1.24 -5.14
CA ARG A 7 -8.24 -2.48 -5.79
C ARG A 7 -7.39 -3.33 -4.85
N ILE A 8 -6.52 -2.69 -4.05
CA ILE A 8 -5.69 -3.36 -3.05
C ILE A 8 -6.56 -4.01 -1.97
N VAL A 9 -7.47 -3.26 -1.35
CA VAL A 9 -8.35 -3.78 -0.29
C VAL A 9 -9.16 -4.97 -0.81
N TYR A 10 -9.80 -4.83 -1.98
CA TYR A 10 -10.57 -5.91 -2.58
C TYR A 10 -9.72 -7.15 -2.89
N GLY A 11 -8.55 -6.96 -3.52
CA GLY A 11 -7.68 -8.06 -3.92
C GLY A 11 -7.13 -8.83 -2.72
N ILE A 12 -6.68 -8.14 -1.68
CA ILE A 12 -6.18 -8.78 -0.45
C ILE A 12 -7.28 -9.58 0.23
N THR A 13 -8.48 -8.99 0.43
CA THR A 13 -9.61 -9.70 1.04
C THR A 13 -9.96 -10.99 0.28
N ARG A 14 -9.95 -10.96 -1.05
CA ARG A 14 -10.25 -12.13 -1.88
C ARG A 14 -9.27 -13.28 -1.68
N VAL A 15 -7.97 -12.99 -1.55
CA VAL A 15 -6.96 -14.04 -1.27
C VAL A 15 -7.25 -14.75 0.05
N PHE A 16 -7.71 -14.02 1.07
CA PHE A 16 -8.11 -14.62 2.34
C PHE A 16 -9.40 -15.44 2.24
N GLU A 17 -10.38 -14.98 1.46
CA GLU A 17 -11.59 -15.76 1.15
C GLU A 17 -11.22 -17.10 0.47
N GLU A 18 -10.28 -17.10 -0.47
CA GLU A 18 -9.78 -18.31 -1.15
C GLU A 18 -9.07 -19.30 -0.20
N LEU A 19 -8.55 -18.80 0.93
CA LEU A 19 -7.97 -19.61 2.01
C LEU A 19 -8.99 -20.02 3.09
N GLY A 20 -10.28 -19.72 2.88
CA GLY A 20 -11.38 -20.08 3.78
C GLY A 20 -11.64 -19.11 4.93
N VAL A 21 -11.03 -17.91 4.92
CA VAL A 21 -11.29 -16.86 5.91
C VAL A 21 -12.48 -16.01 5.43
N PRO A 22 -13.56 -15.88 6.23
CA PRO A 22 -14.69 -15.05 5.83
C PRO A 22 -14.28 -13.58 5.72
N ARG A 23 -14.82 -12.87 4.73
CA ARG A 23 -14.46 -11.46 4.46
C ARG A 23 -14.68 -10.54 5.65
N GLU A 24 -15.70 -10.83 6.48
CA GLU A 24 -16.05 -10.05 7.67
C GLU A 24 -14.96 -10.13 8.76
N ALA A 25 -14.12 -11.17 8.71
CA ALA A 25 -12.96 -11.32 9.61
C ALA A 25 -11.69 -10.64 9.06
N VAL A 26 -11.72 -10.06 7.86
CA VAL A 26 -10.57 -9.43 7.22
C VAL A 26 -10.67 -7.92 7.32
N THR A 27 -9.71 -7.29 8.01
CA THR A 27 -9.54 -5.83 8.03
C THR A 27 -8.23 -5.46 7.35
N VAL A 28 -8.30 -4.62 6.31
CA VAL A 28 -7.12 -4.12 5.58
C VAL A 28 -6.87 -2.66 5.95
N VAL A 29 -5.72 -2.38 6.55
CA VAL A 29 -5.27 -1.02 6.87
C VAL A 29 -4.11 -0.66 5.94
N ILE A 30 -4.27 0.43 5.18
CA ILE A 30 -3.21 0.96 4.32
C ILE A 30 -2.58 2.16 5.02
N HIS A 31 -1.32 2.00 5.43
CA HIS A 31 -0.51 3.07 6.01
C HIS A 31 0.51 3.55 4.98
N GLU A 32 0.47 4.83 4.63
CA GLU A 32 1.40 5.46 3.70
C GLU A 32 2.25 6.47 4.47
N GLU A 33 3.56 6.23 4.55
CA GLU A 33 4.49 7.23 5.06
C GLU A 33 4.87 8.23 3.95
N PRO A 34 4.72 9.54 4.18
CA PRO A 34 5.19 10.55 3.24
C PRO A 34 6.66 10.31 2.91
N LYS A 35 7.07 10.52 1.66
CA LYS A 35 8.45 10.25 1.22
C LYS A 35 9.48 11.12 1.95
N GLU A 36 9.03 12.23 2.54
CA GLU A 36 9.82 13.14 3.37
C GLU A 36 10.09 12.60 4.78
N SER A 37 9.37 11.53 5.19
CA SER A 37 9.40 10.98 6.55
C SER A 37 10.23 9.69 6.69
N TRP A 38 10.90 9.23 5.61
CA TRP A 38 11.76 8.04 5.65
C TRP A 38 12.91 8.13 4.63
N GLY A 39 13.94 7.29 4.81
CA GLY A 39 15.15 7.31 3.99
C GLY A 39 15.67 5.94 3.57
N ILE A 40 16.47 5.92 2.50
CA ILE A 40 17.13 4.72 1.96
C ILE A 40 18.60 5.05 1.68
N GLY A 41 19.52 4.35 2.34
CA GLY A 41 20.95 4.51 2.07
C GLY A 41 21.51 5.90 2.44
N GLY A 42 20.87 6.58 3.40
CA GLY A 42 21.29 7.91 3.86
C GLY A 42 20.61 9.09 3.16
N GLU A 43 19.76 8.85 2.16
CA GLU A 43 18.99 9.90 1.46
C GLU A 43 17.50 9.81 1.79
N LEU A 44 16.81 10.95 1.86
CA LEU A 44 15.35 10.98 1.98
C LEU A 44 14.72 10.32 0.74
N ALA A 45 13.67 9.53 0.96
CA ALA A 45 12.95 8.91 -0.15
C ALA A 45 12.35 9.96 -1.10
N SER A 46 11.99 11.13 -0.59
CA SER A 46 11.49 12.25 -1.40
C SER A 46 12.55 12.76 -2.38
N GLU A 47 13.83 12.68 -2.03
CA GLU A 47 14.96 13.12 -2.86
C GLU A 47 15.38 12.05 -3.84
N ARG A 48 15.48 10.80 -3.36
CA ARG A 48 15.89 9.66 -4.17
C ARG A 48 14.90 9.33 -5.29
N PHE A 49 13.61 9.61 -5.09
CA PHE A 49 12.54 9.25 -6.02
C PHE A 49 11.87 10.48 -6.67
N LYS A 50 12.57 11.60 -6.80
CA LYS A 50 12.06 12.86 -7.38
C LYS A 50 11.40 12.67 -8.75
N ASP A 51 11.99 11.85 -9.62
CA ASP A 51 11.52 11.64 -10.99
C ASP A 51 10.63 10.39 -11.17
N SER A 52 10.39 9.63 -10.09
CA SER A 52 9.49 8.48 -10.17
C SER A 52 8.06 8.99 -10.24
N ARG A 53 7.43 8.91 -11.41
CA ARG A 53 5.97 9.00 -11.47
C ARG A 53 5.41 7.69 -10.92
N PRO A 54 4.55 7.73 -9.89
CA PRO A 54 3.76 6.56 -9.55
C PRO A 54 2.98 6.13 -10.80
N PRO A 55 2.92 4.82 -11.13
CA PRO A 55 2.05 4.32 -12.19
C PRO A 55 0.56 4.56 -11.88
#